data_AF-A0A6L6B8M2-F1
#
_entry.id   AF-A0A6L6B8M2-F1
#
_cell.length_a   1.000
_cell.length_b   1.000
_cell.length_c   1.000
_cell.angle_alpha   90.00
_cell.angle_beta   90.00
_cell.angle_gamma   90.00
#
_symmetry.space_group_name_H-M   'P 1'
#
loop_
_entity.id
_entity.type
_entity.pdbx_description
1 polymer ?
#
loop_
_entity_poly.entity_id
_entity_poly.type
_entity_poly.pdbx_seq_one_letter_code
_entity_poly.pdbx_strand_id
1 'polypeptide(L)'
;MRIVRFTPGPDTGLGTDPLFGVLDQDIITVITGDPIYQGIQKTAATVALSTVRLLAPVIPRSKVICVGKNYADHAAEMGGVVP
;
A
#
# COMPACT_ATOMS: atom_id res chain seq x y z
N MET A 1 7.02 -6.88 -6.76
CA MET A 1 6.67 -5.45 -6.89
C MET A 1 5.81 -5.04 -5.71
N ARG A 2 6.19 -4.02 -4.94
CA ARG A 2 5.42 -3.53 -3.78
C ARG A 2 4.92 -2.12 -4.07
N ILE A 3 3.61 -1.89 -4.03
CA ILE A 3 3.02 -0.55 -4.18
C ILE A 3 2.81 0.02 -2.79
N VAL A 4 3.22 1.26 -2.60
CA VAL A 4 3.12 1.96 -1.33
C VAL A 4 2.40 3.28 -1.51
N ARG A 5 1.74 3.72 -0.44
CA ARG A 5 1.28 5.10 -0.27
C ARG A 5 2.05 5.70 0.90
N PHE A 6 2.52 6.93 0.76
CA PHE A 6 3.39 7.55 1.75
C PHE A 6 3.20 9.07 1.79
N THR A 7 3.53 9.68 2.93
CA THR A 7 3.74 11.13 3.04
C THR A 7 5.24 11.41 2.89
N PRO A 8 5.66 12.31 1.98
CA PRO A 8 7.06 12.68 1.84
C PRO A 8 7.59 13.40 3.09
N GLY A 9 8.88 13.23 3.38
CA GLY A 9 9.57 14.02 4.39
C GLY A 9 9.79 15.47 3.93
N PRO A 10 10.05 16.40 4.87
CA PRO A 10 10.19 17.83 4.58
C PRO A 10 11.29 18.15 3.56
N ASP A 11 12.38 17.38 3.55
CA ASP A 11 13.56 17.64 2.70
C ASP A 11 13.51 16.94 1.33
N THR A 12 12.38 16.30 0.99
CA THR A 12 12.26 15.50 -0.24
C THR A 12 11.91 16.32 -1.48
N GLY A 13 11.44 17.57 -1.31
CA GLY A 13 10.99 18.43 -2.42
C GLY A 13 9.69 17.97 -3.09
N LEU A 14 9.00 16.97 -2.55
CA LEU A 14 7.77 16.37 -3.10
C LEU A 14 6.48 16.94 -2.52
N GLY A 15 6.58 17.98 -1.68
CA GLY A 15 5.46 18.54 -0.95
C GLY A 15 5.02 17.68 0.23
N THR A 16 3.83 17.96 0.76
CA THR A 16 3.29 17.31 1.97
C THR A 16 2.13 16.36 1.70
N ASP A 17 1.61 16.35 0.48
CA ASP A 17 0.46 15.52 0.12
C ASP A 17 0.86 14.04 0.03
N PRO A 18 -0.05 13.11 0.40
CA PRO A 18 0.21 11.69 0.22
C PRO A 18 0.40 11.32 -1.25
N LEU A 19 1.50 10.64 -1.55
CA LEU A 19 1.85 10.14 -2.87
C LEU A 19 1.80 8.61 -2.90
N PHE A 20 1.78 8.07 -4.12
CA PHE A 20 1.96 6.64 -4.38
C PHE A 20 3.34 6.39 -4.96
N GLY A 21 3.86 5.18 -4.77
CA GLY A 21 5.11 4.76 -5.37
C GLY A 21 5.29 3.25 -5.43
N VAL A 22 6.28 2.83 -6.21
CA VAL A 22 6.75 1.44 -6.23
C VAL A 22 7.99 1.35 -5.36
N LEU A 23 7.91 0.54 -4.31
CA LEU A 23 9.01 0.25 -3.40
C LEU A 23 9.84 -0.92 -3.95
N ASP A 24 11.09 -0.63 -4.25
CA ASP A 24 12.12 -1.62 -4.55
C ASP A 24 13.28 -1.46 -3.56
N GLN A 25 13.58 -2.54 -2.83
CA GLN A 25 14.46 -2.50 -1.66
C GLN A 25 14.08 -1.34 -0.71
N ASP A 26 14.90 -0.30 -0.64
CA ASP A 26 14.74 0.90 0.19
C ASP A 26 14.51 2.19 -0.61
N ILE A 27 14.24 2.07 -1.93
CA ILE A 27 13.95 3.19 -2.81
C ILE A 27 12.51 3.11 -3.29
N ILE A 28 11.82 4.25 -3.22
CA ILE A 28 10.47 4.42 -3.74
C ILE A 28 10.55 5.23 -5.02
N THR A 29 10.15 4.64 -6.14
CA THR A 29 9.88 5.41 -7.37
C THR A 29 8.46 5.96 -7.31
N VAL A 30 8.32 7.28 -7.37
CA VAL A 30 7.01 7.95 -7.30
C VAL A 30 6.22 7.65 -8.56
N ILE A 31 4.92 7.37 -8.41
CA ILE A 31 4.01 7.12 -9.53
C ILE A 31 2.92 8.19 -9.60
N THR A 32 2.42 8.43 -10.81
CA THR A 32 1.35 9.40 -11.04
C THR A 32 -0.01 8.82 -10.67
N GLY A 33 -0.73 9.53 -9.78
CA GLY A 33 -2.12 9.23 -9.45
C GLY A 33 -2.33 7.96 -8.64
N ASP A 34 -3.60 7.54 -8.54
CA ASP A 34 -4.00 6.32 -7.86
C ASP A 34 -3.80 5.10 -8.78
N PRO A 35 -2.96 4.12 -8.39
CA PRO A 35 -2.60 2.98 -9.23
C PRO A 35 -3.79 2.08 -9.57
N ILE A 36 -4.86 2.11 -8.76
CA ILE A 36 -6.07 1.30 -9.03
C ILE A 36 -6.88 1.89 -10.18
N TYR A 37 -6.79 3.19 -10.43
CA TYR A 37 -7.56 3.85 -11.51
C TYR A 37 -6.71 4.10 -12.76
N GLN A 38 -5.45 4.54 -12.59
CA GLN A 38 -4.59 4.97 -13.70
C GLN A 38 -3.53 3.95 -14.10
N GLY A 39 -3.40 2.85 -13.35
CA GLY A 39 -2.29 1.92 -13.48
C GLY A 39 -0.97 2.51 -12.96
N ILE A 40 0.14 1.83 -13.24
CA ILE A 40 1.46 2.20 -12.73
C ILE A 40 2.19 3.05 -13.77
N GLN A 41 2.18 4.37 -13.60
CA GLN A 41 2.92 5.32 -14.42
C GLN A 41 4.06 5.91 -13.59
N LYS A 42 5.30 5.44 -13.81
CA LYS A 42 6.47 5.90 -13.05
C LYS A 42 6.86 7.32 -13.45
N THR A 43 7.17 8.13 -12.47
CA THR A 43 7.83 9.43 -12.66
C THR A 43 9.35 9.26 -12.59
N ALA A 44 10.08 10.34 -12.86
CA ALA A 44 11.53 10.39 -12.65
C ALA A 44 11.92 10.55 -11.17
N ALA A 45 10.97 10.89 -10.29
CA ALA A 45 11.26 11.15 -8.89
C ALA A 45 11.44 9.84 -8.11
N THR A 46 12.48 9.81 -7.28
CA THR A 46 12.74 8.73 -6.33
C THR A 46 13.02 9.29 -4.95
N VAL A 47 12.69 8.52 -3.92
CA VAL A 47 12.89 8.92 -2.53
C VAL A 47 13.29 7.70 -1.70
N ALA A 48 14.14 7.89 -0.70
CA ALA A 48 14.53 6.83 0.23
C ALA A 48 13.38 6.48 1.17
N LEU A 49 13.21 5.19 1.46
CA LEU A 49 12.19 4.70 2.39
C LEU A 49 12.34 5.31 3.79
N SER A 50 13.57 5.60 4.21
CA SER A 50 13.88 6.21 5.51
C SER A 50 13.44 7.66 5.64
N THR A 51 13.18 8.36 4.53
CA THR A 51 12.81 9.78 4.52
C THR A 51 11.31 9.99 4.30
N VAL A 52 10.50 8.94 4.42
CA VAL A 52 9.04 9.02 4.23
C VAL A 52 8.30 8.34 5.37
N ARG A 53 7.02 8.66 5.50
CA ARG A 53 6.09 7.93 6.37
C ARG A 53 5.18 7.07 5.52
N LEU A 54 5.26 5.75 5.67
CA LEU A 54 4.31 4.83 5.03
C LEU A 54 2.89 4.99 5.61
N LEU A 55 1.91 4.89 4.73
CA LEU A 55 0.47 4.93 5.04
C LEU A 55 -0.19 3.61 4.62
N ALA A 56 -1.48 3.46 4.92
CA ALA A 56 -2.27 2.39 4.34
C ALA A 56 -2.17 2.43 2.80
N PRO A 57 -1.88 1.30 2.13
CA PRO A 57 -1.48 1.28 0.72
C PRO A 57 -2.62 1.64 -0.24
N VAL A 58 -3.86 1.61 0.23
CA VAL A 58 -5.06 1.98 -0.51
C VAL A 58 -5.98 2.79 0.38
N ILE A 59 -6.73 3.72 -0.22
CA ILE A 59 -7.89 4.34 0.39
C ILE A 59 -9.11 3.52 -0.04
N PRO A 60 -9.77 2.74 0.84
CA PRO A 60 -10.94 1.96 0.46
C PRO A 60 -12.03 2.90 -0.05
N ARG A 61 -12.44 2.74 -1.31
CA ARG A 61 -13.46 3.64 -1.91
C ARG A 61 -14.89 3.31 -1.51
N SER A 62 -15.15 2.09 -1.03
CA SER A 62 -16.52 1.65 -0.73
C SER A 62 -16.58 0.75 0.49
N LYS A 63 -15.77 -0.32 0.54
CA LYS A 63 -15.89 -1.36 1.57
C LYS A 63 -14.61 -2.15 1.75
N VAL A 64 -14.48 -2.76 2.92
CA VAL A 64 -13.52 -3.82 3.23
C VAL A 64 -14.33 -5.07 3.55
N ILE A 65 -14.06 -6.18 2.86
CA ILE A 65 -14.77 -7.46 3.04
C ILE A 65 -13.78 -8.48 3.58
N CYS A 66 -14.21 -9.26 4.59
CA CYS A 66 -13.39 -10.27 5.26
C CYS A 66 -14.13 -11.62 5.31
N VAL A 67 -13.39 -12.73 5.29
CA VAL A 67 -13.91 -14.09 5.45
C VAL A 67 -13.49 -14.62 6.82
N GLY A 68 -14.46 -15.03 7.63
CA GLY A 68 -14.23 -15.70 8.91
C GLY A 68 -13.95 -17.18 8.73
N LYS A 69 -13.22 -17.78 9.68
CA LYS A 69 -12.94 -19.25 9.73
C LYS A 69 -12.24 -19.82 8.48
N ASN A 70 -11.42 -19.04 7.77
CA ASN A 70 -10.70 -19.48 6.58
C ASN A 70 -9.39 -20.25 6.86
N TYR A 71 -9.25 -20.81 8.06
CA TYR A 71 -8.10 -21.64 8.47
C TYR A 71 -8.65 -22.93 9.07
N ALA A 72 -8.14 -24.07 8.62
CA ALA A 72 -8.67 -25.40 8.97
C ALA A 72 -8.70 -25.63 10.48
N ASP A 73 -7.59 -25.38 11.17
CA ASP A 73 -7.48 -25.60 12.61
C ASP A 73 -8.43 -24.69 13.40
N HIS A 74 -8.57 -23.43 12.99
CA HIS A 74 -9.48 -22.48 13.63
C HIS A 74 -10.96 -22.84 13.37
N ALA A 75 -11.31 -23.32 12.18
CA ALA A 75 -12.65 -23.81 11.90
C ALA A 75 -13.01 -25.01 12.78
N ALA A 76 -12.07 -25.95 12.93
CA ALA A 76 -12.22 -27.15 13.77
C ALA A 76 -12.31 -26.81 15.27
N GLU A 77 -11.52 -25.85 15.78
CA GLU A 77 -11.64 -25.31 17.15
C GLU A 77 -13.06 -24.78 17.41
N MET A 78 -13.65 -24.13 16.41
CA MET A 78 -15.00 -23.59 16.47
C MET A 78 -16.08 -24.63 16.11
N GLY A 79 -15.75 -25.93 16.09
CA GLY A 79 -16.67 -27.03 15.84
C GLY A 79 -17.25 -27.10 14.42
N GLY A 80 -16.57 -26.51 13.43
CA GLY A 80 -17.02 -26.44 12.05
C GLY A 80 -15.96 -26.89 11.04
N VAL A 81 -16.33 -26.86 9.76
CA VAL A 81 -15.41 -26.99 8.63
C VAL A 81 -15.16 -25.61 8.01
N VAL A 82 -14.07 -25.46 7.27
CA VAL A 82 -13.80 -24.21 6.52
C VAL A 82 -14.93 -23.92 5.52
N PRO A 83 -15.25 -22.63 5.27
CA PRO A 83 -16.24 -22.23 4.26
C PRO A 83 -15.92 -22.70 2.84
#